data_AF-A0A916YKZ8-F1
#
_entry.id   AF-A0A916YKZ8-F1
#
_cell.length_a   1.000
_cell.length_b   1.000
_cell.length_c   1.000
_cell.angle_alpha   90.00
_cell.angle_beta   90.00
_cell.angle_gamma   90.00
#
_symmetry.space_group_name_H-M   'P 1'
#
loop_
_entity.id
_entity.type
_entity.pdbx_description
1 polymer ?
#
loop_
_entity_poly.entity_id
_entity_poly.type
_entity_poly.pdbx_seq_one_letter_code
_entity_poly.pdbx_strand_id
1 'polypeptide(L)'
;MHTIRNMFKQLHWANERILEHLLTQADNKQAMRLFAHILHSEKTWFTRLSGRDSSHIPLWPDADLSDCSRLVDENNANFSAYLSY
;
A
#
# COMPACT_ATOMS: atom_id res chain seq x y z
N MET A 1 -11.74 -8.67 17.11
CA MET A 1 -11.52 -7.33 16.51
C MET A 1 -12.16 -7.23 15.13
N HIS A 2 -13.47 -7.02 15.02
CA HIS A 2 -14.14 -6.92 13.71
C HIS A 2 -13.86 -5.58 13.02
N THR A 3 -13.83 -4.49 13.78
CA THR A 3 -13.64 -3.12 13.28
C THR A 3 -12.33 -2.95 12.50
N ILE A 4 -11.19 -3.34 13.09
CA ILE A 4 -9.88 -3.17 12.43
C ILE A 4 -9.77 -3.98 11.13
N ARG A 5 -10.31 -5.20 11.11
CA ARG A 5 -10.35 -6.02 9.89
C ARG A 5 -11.18 -5.37 8.80
N ASN A 6 -12.31 -4.77 9.14
CA ASN A 6 -13.12 -4.04 8.17
C ASN A 6 -12.40 -2.78 7.68
N MET A 7 -11.67 -2.07 8.55
CA MET A 7 -10.87 -0.91 8.13
C MET A 7 -9.78 -1.31 7.13
N PHE A 8 -9.06 -2.41 7.33
CA PHE A 8 -8.05 -2.88 6.37
C PHE A 8 -8.65 -3.38 5.06
N LYS A 9 -9.85 -3.99 5.08
CA LYS A 9 -10.60 -4.30 3.85
C LYS A 9 -10.97 -3.03 3.08
N GLN A 10 -11.44 -1.99 3.78
CA GLN A 10 -11.75 -0.70 3.16
C GLN A 10 -10.49 0.00 2.62
N LEU A 11 -9.37 -0.08 3.33
CA LEU A 11 -8.09 0.44 2.87
C LEU A 11 -7.65 -0.23 1.55
N HIS A 12 -7.70 -1.56 1.48
CA HIS A 12 -7.36 -2.27 0.25
C HIS A 12 -8.31 -1.92 -0.90
N TRP A 13 -9.63 -1.88 -0.65
CA TRP A 13 -10.60 -1.44 -1.66
C TRP A 13 -10.28 -0.04 -2.20
N ALA A 14 -9.90 0.91 -1.34
CA ALA A 14 -9.53 2.27 -1.76
C ALA A 14 -8.26 2.27 -2.62
N ASN A 15 -7.25 1.48 -2.24
CA ASN A 15 -6.00 1.34 -2.98
C ASN A 15 -6.23 0.79 -4.40
N GLU A 16 -7.08 -0.22 -4.56
CA GLU A 16 -7.46 -0.73 -5.88
C GLU A 16 -8.15 0.34 -6.75
N ARG A 17 -9.07 1.14 -6.19
CA ARG A 17 -9.76 2.19 -6.95
C ARG A 17 -8.79 3.28 -7.42
N ILE A 18 -7.81 3.64 -6.58
CA ILE A 18 -6.76 4.59 -6.96
C ILE A 18 -5.90 3.99 -8.09
N LEU A 19 -5.48 2.72 -7.96
CA LEU A 19 -4.67 2.02 -8.96
C LEU A 19 -5.38 1.94 -10.32
N GLU A 20 -6.65 1.53 -10.35
CA GLU A 20 -7.47 1.48 -11.57
C GLU A 20 -7.57 2.85 -12.25
N HIS A 21 -7.73 3.92 -11.46
CA HIS A 21 -7.79 5.26 -12.01
C HIS A 21 -6.45 5.72 -12.57
N LEU A 22 -5.34 5.43 -11.87
CA LEU A 22 -3.99 5.75 -12.35
C LEU A 22 -3.61 4.97 -13.62
N LEU A 23 -4.12 3.75 -13.81
CA LEU A 23 -3.93 2.95 -15.03
C LEU A 23 -4.64 3.54 -16.26
N THR A 24 -5.70 4.33 -16.05
CA THR A 24 -6.56 4.84 -17.14
C THR A 24 -6.30 6.32 -17.46
N GLN A 25 -5.61 7.05 -16.58
CA GLN A 25 -5.31 8.47 -16.74
C GLN A 25 -3.98 8.69 -17.47
N ALA A 26 -3.88 9.79 -18.22
CA ALA A 26 -2.60 10.26 -18.75
C ALA A 26 -1.64 10.62 -17.61
N ASP A 27 -0.34 10.34 -17.82
CA ASP A 27 0.78 10.40 -16.88
C ASP A 27 0.69 11.51 -15.80
N ASN A 28 -0.03 11.22 -14.71
CA ASN A 28 -0.14 12.10 -13.54
C ASN A 28 0.92 11.71 -12.51
N LYS A 29 2.14 12.17 -12.75
CA LYS A 29 3.32 11.87 -11.92
C LYS A 29 3.15 12.24 -10.46
N GLN A 30 2.43 13.32 -10.16
CA GLN A 30 2.20 13.73 -8.78
C GLN A 30 1.28 12.76 -8.05
N ALA A 31 0.17 12.36 -8.69
CA ALA A 31 -0.74 11.38 -8.11
C ALA A 31 -0.05 10.02 -7.92
N MET A 32 0.75 9.59 -8.90
CA MET A 32 1.55 8.36 -8.79
C MET A 32 2.56 8.42 -7.63
N ARG A 33 3.27 9.55 -7.47
CA ARG A 33 4.21 9.75 -6.35
C ARG A 33 3.53 9.72 -4.98
N LEU A 34 2.35 10.35 -4.86
CA LEU A 34 1.58 10.33 -3.61
C LEU A 34 1.06 8.94 -3.30
N PHE A 35 0.60 8.19 -4.32
CA PHE A 35 0.15 6.83 -4.14
C PHE A 35 1.28 5.89 -3.72
N ALA A 36 2.44 5.99 -4.37
CA ALA A 36 3.63 5.23 -3.98
C ALA A 36 4.04 5.52 -2.52
N HIS A 37 3.97 6.78 -2.08
CA HIS A 37 4.22 7.16 -0.68
C HIS A 37 3.27 6.45 0.31
N ILE A 38 1.98 6.37 -0.01
CA ILE A 38 0.97 5.69 0.83
C ILE A 38 1.32 4.20 0.95
N LEU A 39 1.56 3.53 -0.19
CA LEU A 39 1.86 2.10 -0.21
C LEU A 39 3.17 1.73 0.50
N HIS A 40 4.20 2.58 0.38
CA HIS A 40 5.44 2.41 1.13
C HIS A 40 5.26 2.67 2.63
N SER A 41 4.37 3.59 3.01
CA SER A 41 4.03 3.83 4.41
C SER A 41 3.29 2.63 5.03
N GLU A 42 2.37 2.02 4.30
CA GLU A 42 1.71 0.78 4.69
C GLU A 42 2.73 -0.36 4.89
N LYS A 43 3.63 -0.57 3.92
CA LYS A 43 4.71 -1.57 4.01
C LYS A 43 5.62 -1.31 5.22
N THR A 44 5.93 -0.04 5.49
CA THR A 44 6.72 0.39 6.65
C THR A 44 6.04 0.01 7.96
N TRP A 45 4.74 0.30 8.10
CA TRP A 45 3.98 -0.06 9.29
C TRP A 45 3.88 -1.57 9.48
N PHE A 46 3.57 -2.32 8.43
CA PHE A 46 3.56 -3.78 8.50
C PHE A 46 4.93 -4.35 8.93
N THR A 47 6.02 -3.83 8.37
CA THR A 47 7.38 -4.25 8.71
C THR A 47 7.68 -4.05 10.20
N ARG A 48 7.29 -2.89 10.75
CA ARG A 48 7.45 -2.58 12.18
C ARG A 48 6.56 -3.44 13.08
N LEU A 49 5.30 -3.64 12.69
CA LEU A 49 4.37 -4.53 13.41
C LEU A 49 4.88 -5.98 13.43
N SER A 50 5.64 -6.38 12.41
CA SER A 50 6.32 -7.68 12.34
C SER A 50 7.63 -7.74 13.13
N GLY A 51 8.00 -6.69 13.88
CA GLY A 51 9.25 -6.63 14.64
C GLY A 51 10.52 -6.49 13.78
N ARG A 52 10.40 -6.05 12.52
CA ARG A 52 11.52 -5.91 11.59
C ARG A 52 11.92 -4.44 11.43
N ASP A 53 13.20 -4.22 11.08
CA ASP A 53 13.69 -2.88 10.73
C ASP A 53 13.07 -2.40 9.42
N SER A 54 12.64 -1.14 9.39
CA SER A 54 12.01 -0.50 8.24
C SER A 54 12.84 0.64 7.66
N SER A 55 14.08 0.85 8.12
CA SER A 55 14.91 2.00 7.73
C SER A 55 15.28 2.01 6.25
N HIS A 56 15.27 0.83 5.62
CA HIS A 56 15.57 0.60 4.22
C HIS A 56 14.40 0.89 3.27
N ILE A 57 13.19 1.16 3.77
CA ILE A 57 12.00 1.40 2.94
C ILE A 57 11.95 2.90 2.59
N PRO A 58 12.08 3.30 1.31
CA PRO A 58 12.00 4.70 0.93
C PRO A 58 10.56 5.20 1.06
N LEU A 59 10.32 6.28 1.82
CA LEU A 59 8.97 6.86 1.95
C LEU A 59 8.57 7.70 0.73
N TRP A 60 9.53 8.22 -0.02
CA TRP A 60 9.30 8.99 -1.25
C TRP A 60 10.07 8.36 -2.40
N PRO A 61 9.68 7.15 -2.86
CA PRO A 61 10.36 6.48 -3.95
C PRO A 61 10.14 7.21 -5.27
N ASP A 62 10.98 6.91 -6.25
CA ASP A 62 10.62 7.12 -7.64
C ASP A 62 9.40 6.24 -7.95
N ALA A 63 8.38 6.87 -8.52
CA ALA A 63 7.07 6.25 -8.61
C ALA A 63 6.95 5.48 -9.93
N ASP A 64 6.73 4.17 -9.83
CA ASP A 64 6.39 3.28 -10.94
C ASP A 64 5.04 2.63 -10.67
N LEU A 65 4.20 2.60 -11.69
CA LEU A 65 2.87 2.02 -11.62
C LEU A 65 2.93 0.50 -11.43
N SER A 66 3.96 -0.16 -11.97
CA SER A 66 4.17 -1.59 -11.77
C SER A 66 4.50 -1.91 -10.30
N ASP A 67 5.34 -1.08 -9.67
CA ASP A 67 5.64 -1.16 -8.24
C ASP A 67 4.41 -0.87 -7.39
N CYS A 68 3.60 0.13 -7.75
CA CYS A 68 2.36 0.42 -7.05
C CYS A 68 1.41 -0.79 -7.10
N SER A 69 1.20 -1.39 -8.27
CA SER A 69 0.35 -2.58 -8.42
C SER A 69 0.83 -3.73 -7.53
N ARG A 70 2.13 -4.02 -7.54
CA ARG A 70 2.72 -5.07 -6.70
C ARG A 70 2.51 -4.79 -5.20
N LEU A 71 2.70 -3.54 -4.77
CA LEU A 71 2.57 -3.16 -3.36
C LEU A 71 1.12 -3.20 -2.86
N VAL A 72 0.12 -2.91 -3.71
CA VAL A 72 -1.30 -3.06 -3.37
C VAL A 72 -1.60 -4.50 -2.94
N ASP A 73 -1.12 -5.47 -3.73
CA ASP A 73 -1.32 -6.89 -3.47
C ASP A 73 -0.52 -7.38 -2.25
N GLU A 74 0.77 -7.02 -2.19
CA GLU A 74 1.66 -7.39 -1.08
C GLU A 74 1.13 -6.88 0.26
N ASN A 75 0.73 -5.60 0.34
CA ASN A 75 0.24 -5.00 1.58
C ASN A 75 -1.06 -5.66 2.03
N ASN A 76 -1.99 -5.91 1.11
CA ASN A 76 -3.24 -6.59 1.44
C ASN A 76 -3.02 -8.02 1.95
N ALA A 77 -2.16 -8.80 1.28
CA ALA A 77 -1.83 -10.16 1.71
C ALA A 77 -1.18 -10.16 3.10
N ASN A 78 -0.23 -9.25 3.33
CA ASN A 78 0.48 -9.10 4.59
C ASN A 78 -0.45 -8.74 5.76
N PHE A 79 -1.29 -7.71 5.61
CA PHE A 79 -2.22 -7.31 6.67
C PHE A 79 -3.34 -8.34 6.87
N SER A 80 -3.83 -8.97 5.80
CA SER A 80 -4.82 -10.04 5.91
C SER A 80 -4.28 -11.22 6.71
N ALA A 81 -3.04 -11.66 6.45
CA ALA A 81 -2.39 -12.70 7.23
C ALA A 81 -2.19 -12.27 8.69
N TYR A 82 -1.66 -11.06 8.92
CA TYR A 82 -1.39 -10.54 10.26
C TYR A 82 -2.65 -10.44 11.15
N LEU A 83 -3.78 -10.04 10.58
CA LEU A 83 -5.05 -9.85 11.30
C LEU A 83 -5.94 -11.10 11.36
N SER A 84 -5.50 -12.19 10.73
CA SER A 84 -6.18 -13.49 10.77
C SER A 84 -5.88 -14.29 12.05
N TYR A 85 -4.78 -13.95 12.73
CA TYR A 85 -4.40 -14.48 14.05
C TYR A 85 -5.16 -13.79 15.20
#